data_AF-A0A8C8UL60-F1
#
_entry.id   AF-A0A8C8UL60-F1
#
_cell.length_a   1.000
_cell.length_b   1.000
_cell.length_c   1.000
_cell.angle_alpha   90.00
_cell.angle_beta   90.00
_cell.angle_gamma   90.00
#
_symmetry.space_group_name_H-M   'P 1'
#
loop_
_entity.id
_entity.type
_entity.pdbx_description
1 polymer ?
#
loop_
_entity_poly.entity_id
_entity_poly.type
_entity_poly.pdbx_seq_one_letter_code
_entity_poly.pdbx_strand_id
1 'polypeptide(L)' 'MSTASDPGSPESYHSPLGAHYASFQMCFLFSDRHKVQSAAVAMAGRACSAWHAWKMLLPLDSKSLLGSPELEVYL' A
#
# COMPACT_ATOMS: atom_id res chain seq x y z
N MET A 1 3.86 -25.58 2.63
CA MET A 1 3.37 -26.01 3.96
C MET A 1 2.16 -25.15 4.28
N SER A 2 0.96 -25.63 3.94
CA SER A 2 -0.28 -24.94 4.32
C SER A 2 -0.69 -25.45 5.69
N THR A 3 -0.53 -24.62 6.72
CA THR A 3 -1.26 -24.83 7.98
C THR A 3 -2.69 -24.38 7.71
N ALA A 4 -3.47 -25.27 7.11
CA ALA A 4 -4.91 -25.19 7.20
C ALA A 4 -5.21 -25.28 8.70
N SER A 5 -5.57 -24.14 9.28
CA SER A 5 -6.05 -24.05 10.65
C SER A 5 -7.24 -25.01 10.75
N ASP A 6 -7.01 -26.12 11.43
CA ASP A 6 -8.03 -27.11 11.74
C ASP A 6 -9.18 -26.37 12.45
N PRO A 7 -10.40 -26.35 11.88
CA PRO A 7 -11.51 -25.62 12.48
C PRO A 7 -11.98 -26.35 13.73
N GLY A 8 -11.37 -26.00 14.87
CA GLY A 8 -11.90 -26.30 16.21
C GLY A 8 -11.44 -27.63 16.79
N SER A 9 -10.17 -27.72 17.21
CA SER A 9 -9.82 -28.65 18.29
C SER A 9 -10.41 -28.10 19.60
N PRO A 10 -11.26 -28.86 20.32
CA PRO A 10 -11.87 -28.42 21.57
C PRO A 10 -10.84 -28.17 22.70
N GLU A 11 -9.59 -28.56 22.50
CA GLU A 11 -8.46 -28.36 23.42
C GLU A 11 -7.74 -27.02 23.21
N SER A 12 -7.99 -26.32 22.09
CA SER A 12 -7.34 -25.05 21.79
C SER A 12 -8.08 -23.90 22.48
N TYR A 13 -7.34 -23.00 23.14
CA TYR A 13 -7.93 -21.80 23.70
C TYR A 13 -8.53 -20.93 22.58
N HIS A 14 -9.83 -20.69 22.68
CA HIS A 14 -10.55 -19.74 21.84
C HIS A 14 -10.91 -18.50 22.66
N SER A 15 -10.63 -17.33 22.12
CA SER A 15 -11.01 -16.07 22.77
C SER A 15 -12.53 -16.00 22.91
N PRO A 16 -13.08 -15.84 24.12
CA PRO A 16 -14.52 -15.79 24.33
C PRO A 16 -15.14 -14.56 23.63
N LEU A 17 -14.36 -13.50 23.43
CA LEU A 17 -14.78 -12.32 22.66
C LEU A 17 -15.17 -12.71 21.24
N GLY A 18 -14.34 -13.49 20.54
CA GLY A 18 -14.60 -13.91 19.17
C GLY A 18 -15.64 -15.03 19.06
N ALA A 19 -15.75 -15.87 20.09
CA ALA A 19 -16.62 -17.04 20.07
C ALA A 19 -18.06 -16.74 20.50
N HIS A 20 -18.27 -15.84 21.47
CA HIS A 20 -19.58 -15.68 22.13
C HIS A 20 -20.06 -14.24 22.28
N TYR A 21 -19.18 -13.24 22.30
CA TYR A 21 -19.58 -11.86 22.65
C TYR A 21 -19.64 -10.90 21.46
N ALA A 22 -18.64 -10.93 20.57
CA ALA A 22 -18.53 -9.96 19.49
C ALA A 22 -19.43 -10.35 18.30
N SER A 23 -19.93 -9.33 17.59
CA SER A 23 -20.67 -9.55 16.35
C SER A 23 -19.73 -10.06 15.25
N PHE A 24 -20.30 -10.81 14.30
CA PHE A 24 -19.55 -11.32 13.16
C PHE A 24 -18.82 -10.22 12.37
N GLN A 25 -19.47 -9.06 12.19
CA GLN A 25 -18.84 -7.93 11.49
C GLN A 25 -17.60 -7.41 12.22
N MET A 26 -17.66 -7.31 13.54
CA MET A 26 -16.52 -6.87 14.33
C MET A 26 -15.38 -7.90 14.30
N CYS A 27 -15.70 -9.19 14.44
CA CYS A 27 -14.71 -10.25 14.28
C CYS A 27 -14.03 -10.21 12.90
N PHE A 28 -14.80 -9.95 11.84
CA PHE A 28 -14.27 -9.84 10.49
C PHE A 28 -13.29 -8.67 10.33
N LEU A 29 -13.61 -7.49 10.87
CA LEU A 29 -12.74 -6.31 10.81
C LEU A 29 -11.36 -6.55 11.43
N PHE A 30 -11.27 -7.36 12.48
CA PHE A 30 -10.01 -7.70 13.14
C PHE A 30 -9.40 -9.02 12.65
N SER A 31 -9.97 -9.65 11.63
CA SER A 31 -9.44 -10.89 11.07
C SER A 31 -8.14 -10.66 10.28
N ASP A 32 -7.27 -11.67 10.25
CA ASP A 32 -6.04 -11.62 9.47
C ASP A 32 -6.28 -11.41 7.98
N ARG A 33 -7.39 -11.95 7.45
CA ARG A 33 -7.79 -11.73 6.07
C ARG A 33 -8.03 -10.26 5.79
N HIS A 34 -8.81 -9.59 6.63
CA HIS A 34 -9.08 -8.16 6.47
C HIS A 34 -7.80 -7.33 6.66
N LYS A 35 -6.95 -7.69 7.63
CA LYS A 35 -5.65 -7.04 7.86
C LYS A 35 -4.76 -7.07 6.61
N VAL A 36 -4.60 -8.24 5.99
CA VAL A 36 -3.77 -8.40 4.78
C VAL A 36 -4.36 -7.64 3.59
N GLN A 37 -5.68 -7.70 3.40
CA GLN A 37 -6.36 -6.95 2.33
C GLN A 37 -6.19 -5.44 2.51
N SER A 38 -6.44 -4.92 3.71
CA SER A 38 -6.29 -3.50 4.03
C SER A 38 -4.84 -3.03 3.88
N ALA A 39 -3.86 -3.86 4.26
CA ALA A 39 -2.45 -3.56 4.04
C ALA A 39 -2.10 -3.49 2.55
N ALA A 40 -2.61 -4.40 1.73
CA ALA A 40 -2.41 -4.38 0.28
C ALA A 40 -3.00 -3.13 -0.38
N VAL A 41 -4.21 -2.73 0.01
CA VAL A 41 -4.86 -1.50 -0.47
C VAL A 41 -4.03 -0.27 -0.10
N ALA A 42 -3.56 -0.18 1.14
CA ALA A 42 -2.72 0.93 1.59
C ALA A 42 -1.38 1.00 0.81
N MET A 43 -0.77 -0.15 0.53
CA MET A 43 0.45 -0.22 -0.29
C MET A 43 0.20 0.19 -1.74
N ALA A 44 -0.90 -0.26 -2.34
CA ALA A 44 -1.28 0.14 -3.70
C ALA A 44 -1.53 1.65 -3.80
N GLY A 45 -2.19 2.24 -2.80
CA GLY A 45 -2.37 3.69 -2.71
C GLY A 45 -1.04 4.43 -2.66
N ARG A 46 -0.10 4.00 -1.79
CA ARG A 46 1.24 4.58 -1.71
C ARG A 46 2.03 4.46 -3.03
N ALA A 47 1.96 3.30 -3.69
CA ALA A 47 2.63 3.10 -4.97
C ALA A 47 2.05 4.01 -6.06
N CYS A 48 0.73 4.15 -6.11
CA CYS A 48 0.05 5.05 -7.05
C CYS A 48 0.44 6.52 -6.81
N SER A 49 0.43 6.98 -5.55
CA SER A 49 0.88 8.32 -5.20
C SER A 49 2.35 8.56 -5.55
N ALA A 50 3.23 7.61 -5.28
CA ALA A 50 4.64 7.70 -5.63
C ALA A 50 4.87 7.77 -7.16
N TRP A 51 4.13 6.97 -7.93
CA TRP A 51 4.13 7.05 -9.39
C TRP A 51 3.69 8.42 -9.90
N HIS A 52 2.58 8.94 -9.37
CA HIS A 52 2.10 10.27 -9.72
C HIS A 52 3.11 11.36 -9.34
N ALA A 53 3.73 11.28 -8.17
CA ALA A 53 4.76 12.22 -7.74
C ALA A 53 5.97 12.20 -8.68
N TRP A 54 6.45 11.00 -9.06
CA TRP A 54 7.56 10.87 -10.02
C TRP A 54 7.21 11.48 -11.39
N LYS A 55 5.99 11.22 -11.91
CA LYS A 55 5.51 11.79 -13.16
C LYS A 55 5.46 13.33 -13.13
N MET A 56 5.16 13.93 -11.98
CA MET A 56 5.12 15.39 -11.80
C MET A 56 6.50 16.03 -11.69
N LEU A 57 7.56 15.26 -11.45
CA LEU A 57 8.95 15.73 -11.42
C LEU A 57 9.60 15.70 -12.82
N LEU A 58 9.08 14.92 -13.76
CA LEU A 58 9.58 14.82 -15.14
C LEU A 58 9.57 16.15 -15.95
N PRO A 59 8.65 17.12 -15.73
CA PRO A 59 8.67 18.38 -16.48
C PRO A 59 9.80 19.37 -16.08
N LEU A 60 10.46 19.17 -14.93
CA LEU A 60 11.52 20.07 -14.45
C LEU A 60 12.86 19.87 -15.18
N ASP A 61 13.03 18.77 -15.91
CA ASP A 61 14.29 18.42 -16.59
C ASP A 61 14.26 18.67 -18.10
N SER A 62 13.12 19.10 -18.67
CA SER A 62 12.94 19.18 -20.13
C SER A 62 12.98 20.60 -20.74
N LYS A 63 13.29 21.65 -19.95
CA LYS A 63 13.33 23.04 -20.45
C LYS A 63 14.53 23.88 -19.97
N SER A 64 15.70 23.29 -19.79
CA SER A 64 16.92 24.05 -19.41
C SER A 64 18.09 23.87 -20.39
N LEU A 65 17.84 23.77 -21.71
CA LEU A 65 18.91 23.77 -22.73
C LEU A 65 18.54 24.53 -24.02
N LEU A 66 17.76 25.60 -23.91
CA LEU A 66 17.57 26.55 -25.02
C LEU A 66 17.52 27.97 -24.46
N GLY A 67 18.72 28.43 -24.09
CA GLY A 67 18.98 29.77 -23.57
C GLY A 67 20.48 30.00 -23.49
N SER A 68 21.24 29.56 -24.48
CA SER A 68 22.63 30.01 -24.67
C SER A 68 22.55 31.24 -25.57
N PRO A 69 22.78 32.47 -25.07
CA PRO A 69 23.05 33.58 -25.99
C PRO A 69 24.33 33.23 -26.74
N GLU A 70 24.22 33.25 -28.07
CA GLU A 70 25.35 33.14 -28.99
C GLU A 70 26.47 34.08 -28.55
N LEU A 71 27.66 33.53 -28.37
CA LEU A 71 28.89 34.28 -28.27
C LEU A 71 29.16 34.85 -29.67
N GLU A 72 28.84 36.12 -29.88
CA GLU A 72 29.34 36.86 -31.05
C GLU A 72 30.87 36.81 -31.04
N VAL A 73 31.43 36.01 -31.95
CA VAL A 73 32.85 36.06 -32.29
C VAL A 73 32.99 37.13 -33.38
N TYR A 74 33.38 38.33 -32.97
CA TYR A 74 34.01 39.30 -33.87
C TYR A 74 35.38 38.77 -34.30
N LEU A 75 35.49 38.30 -35.55
CA LEU A 75 36.73 38.30 -36.34
C LEU A 75 36.38 38.53 -37.82
#